data_AF-A0A9X7RK48-F1
#
_entry.id   AF-A0A9X7RK48-F1
#
_cell.length_a   1.000
_cell.length_b   1.000
_cell.length_c   1.000
_cell.angle_alpha   90.00
_cell.angle_beta   90.00
_cell.angle_gamma   90.00
#
_symmetry.space_group_name_H-M   'P 1'
#
loop_
_entity.id
_entity.type
_entity.pdbx_description
1 polymer ?
#
loop_
_entity_poly.entity_id
_entity_poly.type
_entity_poly.pdbx_seq_one_letter_code
_entity_poly.pdbx_strand_id
1 'polypeptide(L)' 'MAMEVTQIECMGACEQPITVAFQGVGRAAYLFSGVIFPDDIADIVSTAGNFLAADKGWIEDARPCGRLRFCLRARIPAL' A
#
# COMPACT_ATOMS: atom_id res chain seq x y z
N MET A 1 -12.20 11.72 3.95
CA MET A 1 -11.77 10.47 4.61
C MET A 1 -10.28 10.64 4.92
N ALA A 2 -9.87 10.52 6.18
CA ALA A 2 -8.50 10.79 6.59
C ALA A 2 -7.68 9.50 6.63
N MET A 3 -6.41 9.59 6.24
CA MET A 3 -5.43 8.51 6.37
C MET A 3 -4.35 8.95 7.36
N GLU A 4 -3.93 8.04 8.23
CA GLU A 4 -2.86 8.26 9.18
C GLU A 4 -1.66 7.39 8.80
N VAL A 5 -0.46 7.94 8.95
CA VAL A 5 0.79 7.19 8.76
C VAL A 5 1.32 6.84 10.14
N THR A 6 1.49 5.54 10.39
CA THR A 6 2.06 5.02 11.64
C THR A 6 3.22 4.08 11.35
N GLN A 7 4.16 3.99 12.29
CA GLN A 7 5.24 3.02 12.24
C GLN A 7 4.82 1.73 12.95
N ILE A 8 5.18 0.59 12.36
CA ILE A 8 4.94 -0.74 12.91
C ILE A 8 6.25 -1.53 12.80
N GLU A 9 6.51 -2.39 13.78
CA GLU A 9 7.78 -3.10 13.88
C GLU A 9 8.00 -4.13 12.76
N CYS A 10 7.07 -5.07 12.58
CA CYS A 10 7.25 -6.18 11.64
C CYS A 10 6.04 -6.33 10.73
N MET A 11 6.31 -6.46 9.44
CA MET A 11 5.32 -6.80 8.40
C MET A 11 5.67 -8.08 7.63
N GLY A 12 6.66 -8.86 8.11
CA GLY A 12 7.01 -10.17 7.56
C GLY A 12 7.67 -10.17 6.16
N ALA A 13 8.06 -9.02 5.63
CA ALA A 13 8.73 -8.88 4.32
C ALA A 13 10.24 -8.62 4.47
N CYS A 14 10.91 -9.42 5.30
CA CYS A 14 12.30 -9.22 5.72
C CYS A 14 13.35 -9.30 4.60
N GLU A 15 13.00 -9.86 3.44
CA GLU A 15 13.89 -9.94 2.26
C GLU A 15 14.24 -8.56 1.69
N GLN A 16 13.43 -7.53 1.97
CA GLN A 16 13.62 -6.17 1.48
C GLN A 16 13.49 -5.16 2.63
N PRO A 17 14.36 -4.13 2.70
CA PRO A 17 14.53 -3.33 3.92
C PRO A 17 13.40 -2.33 4.19
N ILE A 18 12.70 -1.85 3.17
CA ILE A 18 11.65 -0.82 3.30
C ILE A 18 10.33 -1.36 2.78
N THR A 19 9.31 -1.22 3.63
CA THR A 19 7.96 -1.73 3.39
C THR A 19 6.91 -0.67 3.74
N VAL A 20 5.78 -0.71 3.05
CA VAL A 20 4.61 0.16 3.28
C VAL A 20 3.37 -0.72 3.19
N ALA A 21 2.39 -0.47 4.06
CA ALA A 21 1.13 -1.18 4.03
C ALA A 21 -0.06 -0.22 4.05
N PHE A 22 -1.15 -0.62 3.40
CA PHE A 22 -2.46 0.01 3.55
C PHE A 22 -3.41 -0.99 4.21
N GLN A 23 -4.15 -0.54 5.21
CA GLN A 23 -5.18 -1.32 5.89
C GLN A 23 -6.30 -0.41 6.37
N GLY A 24 -7.45 -0.99 6.67
CA GLY A 24 -8.58 -0.29 7.27
C GLY A 24 -9.73 -1.23 7.54
N VAL A 25 -10.59 -0.87 8.49
CA VAL A 25 -11.79 -1.66 8.82
C VAL A 25 -12.67 -1.80 7.57
N GLY A 26 -13.05 -3.03 7.24
CA GLY A 26 -13.87 -3.34 6.06
C GLY A 26 -13.16 -3.09 4.71
N ARG A 27 -11.83 -2.91 4.71
CA ARG A 27 -11.03 -2.71 3.50
C ARG A 27 -10.00 -3.80 3.32
N ALA A 28 -9.60 -4.03 2.07
CA ALA A 28 -8.50 -4.90 1.74
C ALA A 28 -7.19 -4.42 2.40
N ALA A 29 -6.29 -5.37 2.69
CA ALA A 29 -4.95 -5.08 3.16
C ALA A 29 -3.93 -5.23 2.03
N TYR A 30 -2.98 -4.30 1.94
CA TYR A 30 -1.88 -4.33 0.99
C TYR A 30 -0.56 -4.29 1.74
N LEU A 31 0.42 -5.06 1.26
CA LEU A 31 1.80 -4.97 1.70
C LEU A 31 2.68 -4.76 0.47
N PHE A 32 3.50 -3.72 0.51
CA PHE A 32 4.52 -3.43 -0.48
C PHE A 32 5.90 -3.58 0.15
N SER A 33 6.84 -4.15 -0.59
CA SER A 33 8.24 -4.29 -0.18
C SER A 33 9.16 -3.78 -1.28
N GLY A 34 10.37 -3.34 -0.91
CA GLY A 34 11.36 -2.87 -1.89
C GLY A 34 11.04 -1.47 -2.40
N VAL A 35 10.34 -0.70 -1.56
CA VAL A 35 10.07 0.72 -1.74
C VAL A 35 11.38 1.49 -1.64
N ILE A 36 11.60 2.43 -2.55
CA ILE A 36 12.77 3.31 -2.57
C ILE A 36 12.33 4.67 -2.02
N PHE A 37 12.88 5.06 -0.88
CA PHE A 37 12.69 6.41 -0.35
C PHE A 37 13.87 7.32 -0.75
N PRO A 38 13.63 8.59 -1.12
CA PRO A 38 12.32 9.27 -1.18
C PRO A 38 11.57 9.10 -2.52
N ASP A 39 12.14 8.39 -3.48
CA ASP A 39 11.68 8.39 -4.88
C ASP A 39 10.23 7.89 -5.05
N ASP A 40 9.80 6.90 -4.27
CA ASP A 40 8.47 6.30 -4.36
C ASP A 40 7.38 7.06 -3.57
N ILE A 41 7.69 8.20 -2.93
CA ILE A 41 6.71 8.97 -2.13
C ILE A 41 5.48 9.37 -2.96
N ALA A 42 5.67 9.87 -4.18
CA ALA A 42 4.57 10.28 -5.04
C ALA A 42 3.63 9.11 -5.36
N ASP A 43 4.20 7.93 -5.62
CA ASP A 43 3.46 6.71 -5.92
C ASP A 43 2.75 6.15 -4.68
N ILE A 44 3.33 6.28 -3.48
CA ILE A 44 2.66 5.98 -2.20
C ILE A 44 1.43 6.86 -2.02
N VAL A 45 1.55 8.17 -2.23
CA VAL A 45 0.42 9.12 -2.11
C VAL A 45 -0.65 8.84 -3.16
N SER A 46 -0.27 8.56 -4.41
CA SER A 46 -1.22 8.18 -5.46
C SER A 46 -1.96 6.89 -5.09
N THR A 47 -1.23 5.87 -4.61
CA THR A 47 -1.81 4.60 -4.18
C THR A 47 -2.76 4.77 -2.99
N ALA A 48 -2.42 5.62 -2.02
CA ALA A 48 -3.30 5.97 -0.92
C ALA A 48 -4.61 6.62 -1.41
N GLY A 49 -4.53 7.52 -2.38
CA GLY A 49 -5.71 8.12 -3.03
C GLY A 49 -6.61 7.06 -3.67
N ASN A 50 -6.02 6.15 -4.46
CA ASN A 50 -6.75 5.04 -5.09
C ASN A 50 -7.37 4.10 -4.05
N PHE A 51 -6.62 3.76 -3.00
CA PHE A 51 -7.10 2.92 -1.90
C PHE A 51 -8.31 3.53 -1.20
N LEU A 52 -8.31 4.85 -0.95
CA LEU A 52 -9.43 5.53 -0.31
C LEU A 52 -10.67 5.58 -1.22
N ALA A 53 -10.46 5.80 -2.53
CA ALA A 53 -11.53 5.92 -3.53
C ALA A 53 -12.15 4.57 -3.94
N ALA A 54 -11.40 3.48 -3.82
CA ALA A 54 -11.86 2.16 -4.21
C ALA A 54 -12.90 1.55 -3.25
N ASP A 55 -13.86 0.80 -3.80
CA ASP A 55 -14.81 0.03 -2.99
C ASP A 55 -14.06 -1.00 -2.14
N LYS A 56 -14.32 -0.99 -0.83
CA LYS A 56 -13.58 -1.79 0.16
C LYS A 56 -12.05 -1.71 0.01
N GLY A 57 -11.52 -0.59 -0.49
CA GLY A 57 -10.08 -0.43 -0.75
C GLY A 57 -9.52 -1.36 -1.82
N TRP A 58 -10.35 -1.96 -2.67
CA TRP A 58 -9.93 -2.90 -3.69
C TRP A 58 -9.55 -2.18 -4.99
N ILE A 59 -8.25 -2.00 -5.20
CA ILE A 59 -7.68 -1.34 -6.37
C ILE A 59 -7.69 -2.33 -7.54
N GLU A 60 -8.66 -2.15 -8.43
CA GLU A 60 -8.78 -2.93 -9.68
C GLU A 60 -7.71 -2.55 -10.70
N ASP A 61 -7.48 -1.25 -10.89
CA ASP A 61 -6.46 -0.72 -11.80
C ASP A 61 -5.26 -0.18 -11.03
N ALA A 62 -4.13 -0.89 -11.11
CA ALA A 62 -2.89 -0.53 -10.43
C ALA A 62 -1.99 0.42 -11.25
N ARG A 63 -2.35 0.80 -12.48
CA ARG A 63 -1.55 1.72 -13.31
C ARG A 63 -1.31 3.08 -12.62
N PRO A 64 -2.30 3.70 -11.94
CA PRO A 64 -2.08 4.96 -11.26
C PRO A 64 -1.18 4.86 -10.02
N CYS A 65 -0.89 3.65 -9.54
CA CYS A 65 0.04 3.42 -8.43
C CYS A 65 1.53 3.52 -8.83
N GLY A 66 1.83 3.88 -10.09
CA GLY A 66 3.20 4.09 -10.55
C GLY A 66 4.09 2.86 -10.36
N ARG A 67 5.34 3.06 -9.92
CA ARG A 67 6.30 1.99 -9.61
C ARG A 67 5.82 1.09 -8.48
N LEU A 68 5.07 1.62 -7.51
CA LEU A 68 4.62 0.88 -6.33
C LEU A 68 3.80 -0.37 -6.69
N ARG A 69 3.13 -0.39 -7.85
CA ARG A 69 2.44 -1.59 -8.36
C ARG A 69 3.36 -2.81 -8.53
N PHE A 70 4.65 -2.59 -8.77
CA PHE A 70 5.66 -3.64 -8.91
C PHE A 70 6.29 -4.04 -7.57
N CYS A 71 6.01 -3.28 -6.51
CA CYS A 71 6.45 -3.57 -5.14
C CYS A 71 5.43 -4.40 -4.36
N LEU A 72 4.29 -4.76 -4.97
CA LEU A 72 3.19 -5.45 -4.29
C LEU A 72 3.59 -6.88 -3.88
N ARG A 73 3.53 -7.17 -2.58
CA ARG A 73 3.87 -8.47 -2.01
C ARG A 73 2.64 -9.27 -1.57
N ALA A 74 1.62 -8.59 -1.08
CA ALA A 74 0.35 -9.20 -0.69
C ALA A 74 -0.82 -8.23 -0.93
N ARG A 75 -1.94 -8.79 -1.37
CA ARG A 75 -3.25 -8.13 -1.45
C ARG A 75 -4.28 -9.08 -0.87
N ILE A 76 -4.85 -8.73 0.27
CA ILE A 76 -5.75 -9.59 1.05
C ILE A 76 -7.13 -8.92 1.08
N PRO A 77 -8.21 -9.60 0.67
CA PRO A 77 -9.56 -9.03 0.71
C PRO A 77 -10.00 -8.74 2.15
N ALA A 78 -10.93 -7.80 2.31
CA ALA A 78 -11.60 -7.57 3.58
C ALA A 78 -12.33 -8.84 4.06
N LEU A 79 -12.33 -9.06 5.38
CA LEU A 79 -13.16 -10.08 6.02
C LEU A 79 -14.64 -9.69 5.98
#